data_AF-A0A6P2G4G9-F1
#
_entry.id   AF-A0A6P2G4G9-F1
#
_cell.length_a   1.000
_cell.length_b   1.000
_cell.length_c   1.000
_cell.angle_alpha   90.00
_cell.angle_beta   90.00
_cell.angle_gamma   90.00
#
_symmetry.space_group_name_H-M   'P 1'
#
loop_
_entity.id
_entity.type
_entity.pdbx_description
1 polymer ?
#
loop_
_entity_poly.entity_id
_entity_poly.type
_entity_poly.pdbx_seq_one_letter_code
_entity_poly.pdbx_strand_id
1 'polypeptide(L)'
;MDQFVDTVTPSPATLLRIIATQTEIAKLGLDLGSVMAYVTEQVPHLTGASGAVVEFAEGDDMVYRAASGSAAGMLGLRLRRSGSLSGLCVTRGELLHCTDSETDPRVDRDACRRVGLRSMLVMPLMHADTTVGVLKVMRRTSTGSRPPMPARCGSRPS
;
A
#
# COMPACT_ATOMS: atom_id res chain seq x y z
N MET A 1 -15.62 -26.41 -2.37
CA MET A 1 -15.43 -26.19 -0.93
C MET A 1 -15.48 -24.69 -0.73
N ASP A 2 -16.70 -24.16 -0.74
CA ASP A 2 -17.00 -22.73 -0.58
C ASP A 2 -16.69 -22.32 0.86
N GLN A 3 -15.59 -21.61 1.06
CA GLN A 3 -15.46 -20.75 2.23
C GLN A 3 -16.06 -19.41 1.85
N PHE A 4 -17.37 -19.27 2.12
CA PHE A 4 -18.05 -17.99 2.12
C PHE A 4 -17.26 -17.04 3.03
N VAL A 5 -16.69 -16.02 2.40
CA VAL A 5 -16.23 -14.80 3.05
C VAL A 5 -17.40 -14.32 3.91
N ASP A 6 -17.20 -14.06 5.20
CA ASP A 6 -18.14 -13.27 5.99
C ASP A 6 -18.22 -11.90 5.32
N THR A 7 -19.14 -11.74 4.37
CA THR A 7 -19.36 -10.47 3.69
C THR A 7 -20.07 -9.56 4.68
N VAL A 8 -19.26 -8.85 5.47
CA VAL A 8 -19.68 -7.60 6.08
C VAL A 8 -20.30 -6.78 4.95
N THR A 9 -21.61 -6.62 4.97
CA THR A 9 -22.30 -5.80 3.97
C THR A 9 -21.80 -4.37 4.17
N PRO A 10 -21.22 -3.73 3.13
CA PRO A 10 -20.75 -2.37 3.26
C PRO A 10 -21.89 -1.47 3.70
N SER A 11 -21.63 -0.55 4.63
CA SER A 11 -22.66 0.39 5.07
C SER A 11 -23.21 1.20 3.88
N PRO A 12 -24.46 1.69 3.93
CA PRO A 12 -24.99 2.57 2.89
C PRO A 12 -24.08 3.78 2.61
N ALA A 13 -23.45 4.34 3.65
CA ALA A 13 -22.48 5.42 3.51
C ALA A 13 -21.23 4.99 2.73
N THR A 14 -20.74 3.77 2.96
CA THR A 14 -19.62 3.19 2.20
C THR A 14 -20.00 3.00 0.73
N LEU A 15 -21.18 2.44 0.46
CA LEU A 15 -21.66 2.23 -0.92
C LEU A 15 -21.80 3.56 -1.67
N LEU A 16 -22.35 4.60 -1.02
CA LEU A 16 -22.46 5.93 -1.63
C LEU A 16 -21.10 6.55 -1.94
N ARG A 17 -20.09 6.36 -1.07
CA ARG A 17 -18.72 6.81 -1.37
C ARG A 17 -18.10 6.05 -2.53
N ILE A 18 -18.36 4.75 -2.65
CA ILE A 18 -17.91 3.94 -3.79
C ILE A 18 -18.53 4.48 -5.09
N ILE A 19 -19.85 4.71 -5.10
CA ILE A 19 -20.57 5.26 -6.28
C ILE A 19 -20.02 6.65 -6.66
N ALA A 20 -19.80 7.52 -5.68
CA ALA A 20 -19.21 8.84 -5.90
C ALA A 20 -17.81 8.73 -6.52
N THR A 21 -16.97 7.83 -5.98
CA THR A 21 -15.62 7.56 -6.49
C THR A 21 -15.67 7.07 -7.95
N GLN A 22 -16.57 6.13 -8.27
CA GLN A 22 -16.76 5.62 -9.64
C GLN A 22 -17.22 6.71 -10.59
N THR A 23 -18.12 7.61 -10.14
CA THR A 23 -18.61 8.75 -10.92
C THR A 23 -17.48 9.72 -11.25
N GLU A 24 -16.63 10.05 -10.29
CA GLU A 24 -15.48 10.93 -10.53
C GLU A 24 -14.43 10.29 -11.44
N ILE A 25 -14.15 8.99 -11.28
CA ILE A 25 -13.26 8.25 -12.20
C ILE A 25 -13.80 8.33 -13.64
N ALA A 26 -15.11 8.18 -13.84
CA ALA A 26 -15.70 8.28 -15.17
C ALA A 26 -15.54 9.67 -15.81
N LYS A 27 -15.54 10.75 -15.00
CA LYS A 27 -15.32 12.12 -15.48
C LYS A 27 -13.87 12.39 -15.89
N LEU A 28 -12.90 11.74 -15.24
CA LEU A 28 -11.48 11.86 -15.59
C LEU A 28 -11.17 11.21 -16.95
N GLY A 29 -12.04 10.33 -17.44
CA GLY A 29 -11.91 9.70 -18.75
C GLY A 29 -10.68 8.79 -18.83
N LEU A 30 -9.85 9.00 -19.86
CA LEU A 30 -8.69 8.15 -20.16
C LEU A 30 -7.37 8.68 -19.59
N ASP A 31 -7.38 9.73 -18.78
CA ASP A 31 -6.19 10.21 -18.09
C ASP A 31 -5.83 9.26 -16.93
N LEU A 32 -5.04 8.24 -17.26
CA LEU A 32 -4.60 7.23 -16.31
C LEU A 32 -3.85 7.83 -15.12
N GLY A 33 -3.06 8.88 -15.32
CA GLY A 33 -2.33 9.55 -14.25
C GLY A 33 -3.29 10.16 -13.23
N SER A 34 -4.26 10.92 -13.70
CA SER A 34 -5.29 11.52 -12.87
C SER A 34 -6.17 10.47 -12.18
N VAL A 35 -6.55 9.39 -12.88
CA VAL A 35 -7.32 8.28 -12.29
C VAL A 35 -6.55 7.61 -11.16
N MET A 36 -5.26 7.27 -11.37
CA MET A 36 -4.43 6.65 -10.33
C MET A 36 -4.29 7.57 -9.11
N ALA A 37 -3.99 8.86 -9.33
CA ALA A 37 -3.87 9.84 -8.27
C ALA A 37 -5.16 9.94 -7.45
N TYR A 38 -6.31 10.08 -8.13
CA TYR A 38 -7.61 10.16 -7.49
C TYR A 38 -7.95 8.89 -6.69
N VAL A 39 -7.77 7.70 -7.27
CA VAL A 39 -8.01 6.42 -6.59
C VAL A 39 -7.14 6.31 -5.34
N THR A 40 -5.84 6.60 -5.45
CA THR A 40 -4.95 6.56 -4.28
C THR A 40 -5.38 7.54 -3.19
N GLU A 41 -5.91 8.71 -3.55
CA GLU A 41 -6.42 9.67 -2.57
C GLU A 41 -7.69 9.17 -1.87
N GLN A 42 -8.63 8.54 -2.58
CA GLN A 42 -9.90 8.09 -2.01
C GLN A 42 -9.77 6.82 -1.16
N VAL A 43 -8.92 5.88 -1.55
CA VAL A 43 -8.86 4.54 -0.93
C VAL A 43 -8.61 4.57 0.60
N PRO A 44 -7.68 5.37 1.16
CA PRO A 44 -7.52 5.48 2.61
C PRO A 44 -8.81 5.87 3.36
N HIS A 45 -9.64 6.72 2.75
CA HIS A 45 -10.91 7.17 3.33
C HIS A 45 -11.99 6.08 3.31
N LEU A 46 -11.86 5.09 2.43
CA LEU A 46 -12.75 3.93 2.33
C LEU A 46 -12.32 2.79 3.25
N THR A 47 -11.01 2.61 3.45
CA THR A 47 -10.45 1.46 4.18
C THR A 47 -9.96 1.77 5.59
N GLY A 48 -9.82 3.05 5.95
CA GLY A 48 -9.19 3.47 7.21
C GLY A 48 -7.67 3.26 7.24
N ALA A 49 -7.05 3.01 6.08
CA ALA A 49 -5.60 2.93 5.96
C ALA A 49 -4.92 4.29 6.17
N SER A 50 -3.63 4.30 6.54
CA SER A 50 -2.88 5.56 6.68
C SER A 50 -2.30 6.05 5.36
N GLY A 51 -2.31 5.24 4.31
CA GLY A 51 -1.83 5.62 2.97
C GLY A 51 -2.13 4.54 1.94
N ALA A 52 -2.08 4.92 0.67
CA ALA A 52 -2.28 4.02 -0.46
C ALA A 52 -1.25 4.32 -1.56
N VAL A 53 -0.99 3.32 -2.39
CA VAL A 53 -0.04 3.38 -3.51
C VAL A 53 -0.56 2.56 -4.68
N VAL A 54 -0.43 3.08 -5.90
CA VAL A 54 -0.47 2.26 -7.12
C VAL A 54 0.95 2.01 -7.58
N GLU A 55 1.28 0.76 -7.84
CA GLU A 55 2.61 0.33 -8.30
C GLU A 55 2.49 -0.43 -9.61
N PHE A 56 3.39 -0.18 -10.56
CA PHE A 56 3.51 -0.98 -11.78
C PHE A 56 4.76 -1.84 -11.76
N ALA A 57 4.64 -3.05 -12.31
CA ALA A 57 5.77 -3.91 -12.57
C ALA A 57 6.53 -3.42 -13.81
N GLU A 58 7.79 -3.07 -13.65
CA GLU A 58 8.66 -2.57 -14.73
C GLU A 58 9.99 -3.34 -14.71
N GLY A 59 10.07 -4.37 -15.53
CA GLY A 59 11.19 -5.31 -15.51
C GLY A 59 11.28 -6.01 -14.16
N ASP A 60 12.41 -5.82 -13.48
CA ASP A 60 12.70 -6.45 -12.19
C ASP A 60 12.26 -5.62 -10.97
N ASP A 61 11.58 -4.50 -11.20
CA ASP A 61 11.16 -3.59 -10.12
C ASP A 61 9.65 -3.42 -10.07
N MET A 62 9.14 -3.10 -8.88
CA MET A 62 7.83 -2.45 -8.70
C MET A 62 8.06 -0.96 -8.48
N VAL A 63 7.30 -0.11 -9.17
CA VAL A 63 7.51 1.33 -9.18
C VAL A 63 6.26 2.07 -8.77
N TYR A 64 6.39 2.98 -7.80
CA TYR A 64 5.27 3.76 -7.29
C TYR A 64 4.87 4.83 -8.31
N ARG A 65 3.63 4.75 -8.81
CA ARG A 65 3.09 5.60 -9.88
C ARG A 65 2.05 6.60 -9.39
N ALA A 66 1.40 6.29 -8.27
CA ALA A 66 0.61 7.23 -7.49
C ALA A 66 0.72 6.84 -6.01
N ALA A 67 0.68 7.83 -5.10
CA ALA A 67 0.77 7.58 -3.67
C ALA A 67 0.08 8.70 -2.88
N SER A 68 -0.51 8.34 -1.73
CA SER A 68 -1.28 9.25 -0.89
C SER A 68 -1.05 9.00 0.61
N GLY A 69 -1.49 9.96 1.43
CA GLY A 69 -1.37 9.91 2.88
C GLY A 69 0.06 9.68 3.34
N SER A 70 0.28 8.72 4.24
CA SER A 70 1.61 8.36 4.74
C SER A 70 2.60 7.88 3.66
N ALA A 71 2.12 7.58 2.45
CA ALA A 71 2.94 7.18 1.32
C ALA A 71 3.24 8.29 0.31
N ALA A 72 2.67 9.50 0.46
CA ALA A 72 2.77 10.57 -0.54
C ALA A 72 4.23 10.92 -0.92
N GLY A 73 5.15 10.91 0.04
CA GLY A 73 6.58 11.18 -0.20
C GLY A 73 7.36 10.04 -0.87
N MET A 74 6.72 8.93 -1.24
CA MET A 74 7.35 7.76 -1.85
C MET A 74 7.07 7.66 -3.37
N LEU A 75 6.48 8.67 -3.99
CA LEU A 75 6.24 8.65 -5.44
C LEU A 75 7.56 8.45 -6.21
N GLY A 76 7.56 7.54 -7.19
CA GLY A 76 8.75 7.17 -7.95
C GLY A 76 9.69 6.18 -7.27
N LEU A 77 9.44 5.78 -6.01
CA LEU A 77 10.21 4.73 -5.35
C LEU A 77 10.19 3.44 -6.16
N ARG A 78 11.38 2.83 -6.29
CA ARG A 78 11.58 1.51 -6.92
C ARG A 78 11.98 0.49 -5.87
N LEU A 79 11.30 -0.64 -5.87
CA LEU A 79 11.64 -1.80 -5.04
C LEU A 79 11.87 -3.02 -5.94
N ARG A 80 12.77 -3.91 -5.55
CA ARG A 80 12.95 -5.17 -6.27
C ARG A 80 11.67 -5.97 -6.23
N ARG A 81 11.26 -6.49 -7.38
CA ARG A 81 10.10 -7.37 -7.52
C ARG A 81 10.35 -8.69 -6.78
N SER A 82 11.57 -9.24 -6.90
CA SER A 82 12.02 -10.36 -6.09
C SER A 82 12.10 -9.95 -4.61
N GLY A 83 11.51 -10.74 -3.71
CA GLY A 83 11.59 -10.51 -2.27
C GLY A 83 10.67 -9.42 -1.73
N SER A 84 9.73 -8.91 -2.54
CA SER A 84 8.69 -7.98 -2.08
C SER A 84 7.30 -8.59 -2.16
N LEU A 85 6.40 -8.16 -1.26
CA LEU A 85 5.01 -8.61 -1.27
C LEU A 85 4.26 -8.11 -2.52
N SER A 86 4.58 -6.90 -3.01
CA SER A 86 4.07 -6.38 -4.28
C SER A 86 4.44 -7.28 -5.45
N GLY A 87 5.71 -7.69 -5.55
CA GLY A 87 6.15 -8.60 -6.62
C GLY A 87 5.56 -10.00 -6.51
N LEU A 88 5.39 -10.52 -5.29
CA LEU A 88 4.70 -11.77 -5.06
C LEU A 88 3.21 -11.70 -5.48
N CYS A 89 2.53 -10.59 -5.18
CA CYS A 89 1.16 -10.35 -5.60
C CYS A 89 1.03 -10.33 -7.13
N VAL A 90 1.93 -9.62 -7.83
CA VAL A 90 1.97 -9.63 -9.30
C VAL A 90 2.20 -11.04 -9.86
N THR A 91 3.09 -11.81 -9.23
CA THR A 91 3.43 -13.17 -9.68
C THR A 91 2.25 -14.14 -9.52
N ARG A 92 1.47 -13.99 -8.45
CA ARG A 92 0.34 -14.88 -8.15
C ARG A 92 -0.98 -14.42 -8.75
N GLY A 93 -1.14 -13.11 -9.00
CA GLY A 93 -2.43 -12.53 -9.36
C GLY A 93 -3.45 -12.58 -8.23
N GLU A 94 -3.00 -12.61 -6.97
CA GLU A 94 -3.85 -12.81 -5.78
C GLU A 94 -3.74 -11.63 -4.80
N LEU A 95 -4.83 -11.31 -4.10
CA LEU A 95 -4.82 -10.37 -2.97
C LEU A 95 -3.95 -10.94 -1.84
N LEU A 96 -2.94 -10.19 -1.41
CA LEU A 96 -2.08 -10.57 -0.29
C LEU A 96 -2.27 -9.63 0.89
N HIS A 97 -2.28 -10.22 2.09
CA HIS A 97 -2.37 -9.50 3.35
C HIS A 97 -1.13 -9.79 4.19
N CYS A 98 -0.47 -8.72 4.63
CA CYS A 98 0.58 -8.75 5.66
C CYS A 98 0.03 -8.02 6.90
N THR A 99 -0.27 -8.80 7.94
CA THR A 99 -0.75 -8.28 9.22
C THR A 99 0.34 -7.61 10.04
N ASP A 100 1.59 -8.07 9.90
CA ASP A 100 2.75 -7.53 10.59
C ASP A 100 4.05 -7.76 9.80
N SER A 101 4.65 -6.69 9.29
CA SER A 101 5.90 -6.73 8.52
C SER A 101 7.13 -7.12 9.34
N GLU A 102 7.04 -7.12 10.67
CA GLU A 102 8.14 -7.53 11.53
C GLU A 102 8.31 -9.06 11.58
N THR A 103 7.24 -9.79 11.25
CA THR A 103 7.16 -11.25 11.35
C THR A 103 6.82 -11.94 10.02
N ASP A 104 6.33 -11.21 9.02
CA ASP A 104 6.02 -11.78 7.70
C ASP A 104 7.31 -12.08 6.91
N PRO A 105 7.63 -13.35 6.62
CA PRO A 105 8.86 -13.69 5.88
C PRO A 105 8.81 -13.32 4.40
N ARG A 106 7.64 -12.89 3.88
CA ARG A 106 7.45 -12.52 2.47
C ARG A 106 7.81 -11.06 2.18
N VAL A 107 8.17 -10.28 3.21
CA VAL A 107 8.55 -8.87 3.07
C VAL A 107 10.03 -8.67 3.38
N ASP A 108 10.62 -7.64 2.79
CA ASP A 108 11.87 -7.07 3.29
C ASP A 108 11.56 -6.21 4.52
N ARG A 109 11.81 -6.78 5.71
CA ARG A 109 11.55 -6.13 6.99
C ARG A 109 12.30 -4.81 7.15
N ASP A 110 13.55 -4.72 6.70
CA ASP A 110 14.35 -3.51 6.89
C ASP A 110 13.90 -2.39 5.94
N ALA A 111 13.47 -2.74 4.72
CA ALA A 111 12.79 -1.82 3.84
C ALA A 111 11.46 -1.32 4.43
N CYS A 112 10.64 -2.21 5.01
CA CYS A 112 9.40 -1.83 5.69
C CYS A 112 9.64 -0.86 6.85
N ARG A 113 10.65 -1.12 7.69
CA ARG A 113 11.04 -0.24 8.81
C ARG A 113 11.45 1.16 8.34
N ARG A 114 12.26 1.26 7.27
CA ARG A 114 12.70 2.55 6.71
C ARG A 114 11.54 3.46 6.31
N VAL A 115 10.46 2.89 5.82
CA VAL A 115 9.25 3.64 5.41
C VAL A 115 8.16 3.65 6.47
N GLY A 116 8.42 3.02 7.63
CA GLY A 116 7.48 2.91 8.75
C GLY A 116 6.23 2.08 8.46
N LEU A 117 6.24 1.23 7.44
CA LEU A 117 5.14 0.32 7.08
C LEU A 117 5.07 -0.81 8.11
N ARG A 118 3.89 -1.05 8.67
CA ARG A 118 3.67 -2.14 9.65
C ARG A 118 2.75 -3.24 9.14
N SER A 119 1.67 -2.85 8.47
CA SER A 119 0.74 -3.79 7.87
C SER A 119 0.24 -3.26 6.54
N MET A 120 -0.16 -4.16 5.65
CA MET A 120 -0.58 -3.81 4.30
C MET A 120 -1.48 -4.87 3.66
N LEU A 121 -2.37 -4.40 2.80
CA LEU A 121 -3.07 -5.21 1.80
C LEU A 121 -2.55 -4.82 0.42
N VAL A 122 -2.32 -5.83 -0.42
CA VAL A 122 -1.75 -5.68 -1.77
C VAL A 122 -2.69 -6.37 -2.74
N MET A 123 -3.42 -5.58 -3.53
CA MET A 123 -4.42 -6.05 -4.48
C MET A 123 -3.85 -6.02 -5.90
N PRO A 124 -3.96 -7.11 -6.68
CA PRO A 124 -3.47 -7.13 -8.05
C PRO A 124 -4.29 -6.21 -8.96
N LEU A 125 -3.63 -5.49 -9.86
CA LEU A 125 -4.26 -4.74 -10.94
C LEU A 125 -4.14 -5.56 -12.22
N MET A 126 -5.29 -5.99 -12.74
CA MET A 126 -5.39 -6.87 -13.90
C MET A 126 -5.66 -6.07 -15.17
N HIS A 127 -4.93 -6.39 -16.24
CA HIS A 127 -5.24 -5.97 -17.60
C HIS A 127 -5.32 -7.22 -18.48
N ALA A 128 -6.53 -7.54 -18.95
CA ALA A 128 -6.84 -8.86 -19.49
C ALA A 128 -6.35 -9.96 -18.52
N ASP A 129 -5.58 -10.92 -19.01
CA ASP A 129 -5.06 -12.04 -18.21
C ASP A 129 -3.69 -11.75 -17.56
N THR A 130 -3.24 -10.48 -17.58
CA THR A 130 -1.93 -10.09 -17.04
C THR A 130 -2.07 -9.19 -15.82
N THR A 131 -1.40 -9.53 -14.72
CA THR A 131 -1.23 -8.62 -13.58
C THR A 131 -0.15 -7.59 -13.91
N VAL A 132 -0.55 -6.34 -14.13
CA VAL A 132 0.36 -5.25 -14.55
C VAL A 132 0.92 -4.46 -13.36
N GLY A 133 0.33 -4.62 -12.18
CA GLY A 133 0.69 -3.85 -11.01
C GLY A 133 -0.12 -4.22 -9.78
N VAL A 134 -0.07 -3.35 -8.78
CA VAL A 134 -0.85 -3.51 -7.54
C VAL A 134 -1.42 -2.19 -7.06
N LEU A 135 -2.59 -2.25 -6.42
CA LEU A 135 -3.07 -1.23 -5.49
C LEU A 135 -2.75 -1.72 -4.07
N LYS A 136 -1.93 -0.97 -3.37
CA LYS A 136 -1.49 -1.26 -2.00
C LYS A 136 -2.09 -0.25 -1.04
N VAL A 137 -2.61 -0.72 0.08
CA VAL A 137 -2.93 0.12 1.24
C VAL A 137 -2.08 -0.30 2.41
N MET A 138 -1.70 0.67 3.25
CA MET A 138 -0.80 0.41 4.37
C MET A 138 -1.22 1.16 5.62
N ARG A 139 -0.83 0.59 6.76
CA ARG A 139 -0.84 1.28 8.04
C ARG A 139 0.58 1.38 8.57
N ARG A 140 0.91 2.56 9.10
CA ARG A 140 2.13 2.77 9.89
C ARG A 140 1.92 2.31 11.32
N THR A 141 3.02 1.94 11.98
CA THR A 141 3.02 1.87 13.44
C THR A 141 2.73 3.27 14.00
N SER A 142 1.77 3.40 14.92
CA SER A 142 1.58 4.63 15.68
C SER A 142 2.78 4.82 16.60
N THR A 143 3.83 5.48 16.12
CA THR A 143 4.87 5.96 17.03
C THR A 143 4.28 7.10 17.83
N GLY A 144 3.85 6.82 19.07
CA GLY A 144 3.73 7.87 20.08
C GLY A 144 5.04 8.64 20.11
N SER A 145 4.95 9.97 20.08
CA SER A 145 6.09 10.89 20.05
C SER A 145 7.10 10.59 21.15
N ARG A 146 8.20 9.90 20.82
CA ARG A 146 9.43 9.98 21.57
C ARG A 146 10.60 9.99 20.59
N PRO A 147 11.32 11.12 20.45
CA PRO A 147 12.52 11.14 19.64
C PRO A 147 13.57 10.18 20.24
N PRO A 148 14.46 9.60 19.40
CA PRO A 148 15.56 8.79 19.88
C PRO A 148 16.41 9.60 20.86
N MET A 149 16.59 9.06 22.06
CA MET A 149 17.41 9.68 23.11
C MET A 149 18.88 9.64 22.63
N PRO A 150 19.61 10.77 22.62
CA PRO A 150 21.02 10.76 22.22
C PRO A 150 21.82 9.89 23.20
N ALA A 151 22.72 9.07 22.64
CA ALA A 151 23.62 8.23 23.40
C ALA A 151 24.38 9.07 24.43
N ARG A 152 24.29 8.69 25.72
CA ARG A 152 25.11 9.29 26.78
C ARG A 152 26.58 9.10 26.39
N CYS A 153 27.26 10.21 26.09
CA CYS A 153 28.71 10.24 25.99
C CYS A 153 29.25 9.87 27.39
N GLY A 154 29.88 8.70 27.49
CA GLY A 154 30.52 8.25 28.72
C GLY A 154 31.69 9.17 29.05
N SER A 155 31.61 9.89 30.16
CA SER A 155 32.76 10.54 30.77
C SER A 155 33.73 9.46 31.25
N ARG A 156 34.89 9.36 30.62
CA ARG A 156 36.05 8.64 31.20
C ARG A 156 36.52 9.42 32.43
N PRO A 157 36.81 8.76 33.56
CA PRO A 157 37.43 9.43 34.69
C PRO A 157 38.91 9.71 34.38
N SER A 158 39.39 10.88 34.81
CA SER A 158 40.82 11.16 35.04
C SER A 158 41.12 10.94 36.51
#